data_AF-A0A7J7ZXG5-F1
#
_entry.id   AF-A0A7J7ZXG5-F1
#
_cell.length_a   1.000
_cell.length_b   1.000
_cell.length_c   1.000
_cell.angle_alpha   90.00
_cell.angle_beta   90.00
_cell.angle_gamma   90.00
#
_symmetry.space_group_name_H-M   'P 1'
#
loop_
_entity.id
_entity.type
_entity.pdbx_description
1 polymer ?
#
loop_
_entity_poly.entity_id
_entity_poly.type
_entity_poly.pdbx_seq_one_letter_code
_entity_poly.pdbx_strand_id
1 'polypeptide(L)'
;MFGSLFTPYIRYCMEEEGCMEYMCSLLHDNDLFRAYVTWAEKHQQCKQLKLSDRLAKPHQRLTKYPLLLKSVLRKMDELRAKEAGITMISSVERFIHHVNACMRQQQERQQLAAVVSCMDTYEVVEGSNNEVDKLLKEFLHLDLTAPIPGASPEETCQLLLEGSLRMKEGKDSKVDVYCFLFTDLLLVTKAVKKAERTKVIRPPQLVDKIVCRSCGTLTPSSSST
;
A
#
# COMPACT_ATOMS: atom_id res chain seq x y z
N MET A 1 -19.02 10.62 21.96
CA MET A 1 -19.37 10.87 20.53
C MET A 1 -19.19 9.57 19.76
N PHE A 2 -19.85 9.37 18.61
CA PHE A 2 -19.83 8.12 17.85
C PHE A 2 -18.43 7.48 17.72
N GLY A 3 -17.41 8.27 17.36
CA GLY A 3 -16.04 7.75 17.19
C GLY A 3 -15.42 7.07 18.42
N SER A 4 -15.76 7.48 19.64
CA SER A 4 -15.21 6.86 20.86
C SER A 4 -15.82 5.49 21.16
N LEU A 5 -17.09 5.28 20.78
CA LEU A 5 -17.77 3.99 20.95
C LEU A 5 -17.35 2.99 19.87
N PHE A 6 -17.01 3.50 18.68
CA PHE A 6 -16.70 2.68 17.51
C PHE A 6 -15.19 2.54 17.25
N THR A 7 -14.32 3.06 18.12
CA THR A 7 -12.85 2.94 18.01
C THR A 7 -12.35 1.52 17.68
N PRO A 8 -12.93 0.42 18.22
CA PRO A 8 -12.52 -0.94 17.84
C PRO A 8 -12.64 -1.27 16.35
N TYR A 9 -13.53 -0.59 15.61
CA TYR A 9 -13.68 -0.79 14.17
C TYR A 9 -12.48 -0.30 13.37
N ILE A 10 -11.69 0.65 13.90
CA ILE A 10 -10.48 1.12 13.22
C ILE A 10 -9.51 -0.07 13.05
N ARG A 11 -9.14 -0.72 14.16
CA ARG A 11 -8.25 -1.87 14.14
C ARG A 11 -8.84 -3.04 13.38
N TYR A 12 -10.12 -3.36 13.62
CA TYR A 12 -10.77 -4.49 12.95
C TYR A 12 -10.73 -4.34 11.43
N CYS A 13 -11.13 -3.18 10.90
CA CYS A 13 -11.16 -2.96 9.46
C CYS A 13 -9.75 -2.89 8.85
N MET A 14 -8.74 -2.38 9.59
CA MET A 14 -7.34 -2.41 9.13
C MET A 14 -6.78 -3.83 9.01
N GLU A 15 -7.19 -4.75 9.89
CA GLU A 15 -6.71 -6.14 9.91
C GLU A 15 -7.59 -7.09 9.08
N GLU A 16 -8.73 -6.64 8.56
CA GLU A 16 -9.73 -7.48 7.89
C GLU A 16 -9.14 -8.22 6.67
N GLU A 17 -8.45 -7.50 5.78
CA GLU A 17 -7.86 -8.06 4.57
C GLU A 17 -6.79 -9.12 4.90
N GLY A 18 -5.85 -8.80 5.80
CA GLY A 18 -4.83 -9.76 6.24
C GLY A 18 -5.43 -10.99 6.96
N CYS A 19 -6.48 -10.80 7.76
CA CYS A 19 -7.22 -11.92 8.35
C CYS A 19 -7.87 -12.80 7.28
N MET A 20 -8.45 -12.20 6.23
CA MET A 20 -9.06 -12.90 5.12
C MET A 20 -8.02 -13.70 4.31
N GLU A 21 -6.88 -13.10 3.99
CA GLU A 21 -5.77 -13.78 3.32
C GLU A 21 -5.23 -14.95 4.14
N TYR A 22 -5.00 -14.74 5.44
CA TYR A 22 -4.54 -15.78 6.35
C TYR A 22 -5.54 -16.95 6.44
N MET A 23 -6.82 -16.64 6.56
CA MET A 23 -7.89 -17.64 6.53
C MET A 23 -7.89 -18.40 5.20
N CYS A 24 -7.77 -17.72 4.06
CA CYS A 24 -7.72 -18.35 2.74
C CYS A 24 -6.52 -19.29 2.58
N SER A 25 -5.32 -18.88 3.02
CA SER A 25 -4.13 -19.75 3.03
C SER A 25 -4.34 -20.97 3.93
N LEU A 26 -4.83 -20.79 5.17
CA LEU A 26 -5.13 -21.93 6.05
C LEU A 26 -6.17 -22.87 5.47
N LEU A 27 -7.21 -22.33 4.83
CA LEU A 27 -8.21 -23.14 4.15
C LEU A 27 -7.59 -23.92 2.98
N HIS A 28 -6.55 -23.42 2.32
CA HIS A 28 -5.85 -24.11 1.24
C HIS A 28 -4.87 -25.17 1.77
N ASP A 29 -4.04 -24.80 2.74
CA ASP A 29 -2.85 -25.54 3.17
C ASP A 29 -3.09 -26.50 4.35
N ASN A 30 -4.21 -26.37 5.07
CA ASN A 30 -4.49 -27.12 6.29
C ASN A 30 -5.84 -27.84 6.28
N ASP A 31 -5.82 -29.15 6.07
CA ASP A 31 -7.03 -29.98 6.00
C ASP A 31 -7.80 -30.06 7.31
N LEU A 32 -7.13 -30.03 8.47
CA LEU A 32 -7.81 -30.02 9.77
C LEU A 32 -8.58 -28.72 9.98
N PHE A 33 -7.98 -27.59 9.63
CA PHE A 33 -8.65 -26.29 9.67
C PHE A 33 -9.84 -26.25 8.71
N ARG A 34 -9.66 -26.70 7.47
CA ARG A 34 -10.72 -26.80 6.46
C ARG A 34 -11.90 -27.65 6.94
N ALA A 35 -11.62 -28.82 7.52
CA ALA A 35 -12.64 -29.70 8.08
C ALA A 35 -13.38 -29.04 9.26
N TYR A 36 -12.65 -28.37 10.16
CA TYR A 36 -13.23 -27.64 11.28
C TYR A 36 -14.15 -26.50 10.82
N VAL A 37 -13.70 -25.65 9.89
CA VAL A 37 -14.51 -24.54 9.36
C VAL A 37 -15.77 -25.09 8.67
N THR A 38 -15.63 -26.13 7.85
CA THR A 38 -16.78 -26.77 7.18
C THR A 38 -17.79 -27.35 8.18
N TRP A 39 -17.31 -27.95 9.27
CA TRP A 39 -18.18 -28.45 10.34
C TRP A 39 -18.88 -27.29 11.07
N ALA A 40 -18.13 -26.24 11.42
CA ALA A 40 -18.67 -25.08 12.14
C ALA A 40 -19.73 -24.34 11.30
N GLU A 41 -19.50 -24.13 10.01
CA GLU A 41 -20.43 -23.43 9.10
C GLU A 41 -21.78 -24.14 8.94
N LYS A 42 -21.84 -25.47 9.16
CA LYS A 42 -23.09 -26.25 9.17
C LYS A 42 -23.95 -26.02 10.41
N HIS A 43 -23.39 -25.44 11.47
CA HIS A 43 -24.12 -25.19 12.71
C HIS A 43 -25.27 -24.19 12.49
N GLN A 44 -26.45 -24.42 13.10
CA GLN A 44 -27.63 -23.58 12.86
C GLN A 44 -27.41 -22.10 13.23
N GLN A 45 -26.59 -21.83 14.26
CA GLN A 45 -26.21 -20.46 14.65
C GLN A 45 -25.41 -19.73 13.57
N CYS A 46 -24.81 -20.47 12.62
CA CYS A 46 -24.09 -19.89 11.50
C CYS A 46 -25.03 -19.21 10.50
N LYS A 47 -26.32 -19.55 10.48
CA LYS A 47 -27.34 -19.00 9.57
C LYS A 47 -26.89 -19.06 8.09
N GLN A 48 -26.23 -20.17 7.72
CA GLN A 48 -25.66 -20.41 6.38
C GLN A 48 -24.60 -19.40 5.92
N LEU A 49 -24.09 -18.56 6.84
CA LEU A 49 -23.02 -17.62 6.51
C LEU A 49 -21.66 -18.28 6.65
N LYS A 50 -20.83 -18.07 5.64
CA LYS A 50 -19.43 -18.50 5.67
C LYS A 50 -18.62 -17.66 6.66
N LEU A 51 -17.48 -18.16 7.07
CA LEU A 51 -16.54 -17.42 7.91
C LEU A 51 -16.11 -16.10 7.24
N SER A 52 -15.87 -16.12 5.92
CA SER A 52 -15.60 -14.92 5.11
C SER A 52 -16.69 -13.85 5.24
N ASP A 53 -17.96 -14.27 5.15
CA ASP A 53 -19.10 -13.34 5.24
C ASP A 53 -19.20 -12.73 6.63
N ARG A 54 -18.82 -13.50 7.67
CA ARG A 54 -18.79 -13.02 9.05
C ARG A 54 -17.68 -12.01 9.27
N LEU A 55 -16.51 -12.23 8.69
CA LEU A 55 -15.38 -11.31 8.79
C LEU A 55 -15.70 -9.95 8.15
N ALA A 56 -16.44 -9.93 7.03
CA ALA A 56 -16.81 -8.67 6.36
C ALA A 56 -17.93 -7.87 7.05
N LYS A 57 -18.67 -8.48 7.99
CA LYS A 57 -19.86 -7.85 8.59
C LYS A 57 -19.59 -6.54 9.33
N PRO A 58 -18.52 -6.40 10.14
CA PRO A 58 -18.30 -5.15 10.87
C PRO A 58 -18.10 -3.96 9.93
N HIS A 59 -17.27 -4.08 8.90
CA HIS A 59 -17.10 -3.02 7.91
C HIS A 59 -18.41 -2.74 7.14
N GLN A 60 -19.11 -3.79 6.69
CA GLN A 60 -20.42 -3.63 6.06
C GLN A 60 -21.43 -2.92 6.98
N ARG A 61 -21.48 -3.29 8.26
CA ARG A 61 -22.38 -2.66 9.24
C ARG A 61 -22.05 -1.20 9.44
N LEU A 62 -20.76 -0.89 9.54
CA LEU A 62 -20.26 0.46 9.71
C LEU A 62 -20.75 1.37 8.57
N THR A 63 -20.63 0.91 7.32
CA THR A 63 -21.06 1.67 6.13
C THR A 63 -22.59 1.74 5.96
N LYS A 64 -23.38 0.91 6.66
CA LYS A 64 -24.85 1.02 6.66
C LYS A 64 -25.38 2.12 7.57
N TYR A 65 -24.65 2.55 8.60
CA TYR A 65 -25.17 3.55 9.56
C TYR A 65 -25.62 4.86 8.90
N PRO A 66 -24.87 5.47 7.97
CA PRO A 66 -25.32 6.68 7.30
C PRO A 66 -26.64 6.49 6.55
N LEU A 67 -26.84 5.33 5.90
CA LEU A 67 -28.07 5.04 5.14
C LEU A 67 -29.29 4.90 6.06
N LEU A 68 -29.11 4.23 7.20
CA LEU A 68 -30.16 4.05 8.19
C LEU A 68 -30.52 5.39 8.85
N LEU A 69 -29.52 6.18 9.23
CA LEU A 69 -29.72 7.50 9.82
C LEU A 69 -30.40 8.47 8.85
N LYS A 70 -30.00 8.48 7.57
CA LYS A 70 -30.68 9.27 6.52
C LYS A 70 -32.14 8.86 6.34
N SER A 71 -32.44 7.57 6.45
CA SER A 71 -33.81 7.06 6.36
C SER A 71 -34.68 7.49 7.56
N VAL A 72 -34.10 7.55 8.76
CA VAL A 72 -34.75 8.08 9.97
C VAL A 72 -34.95 9.58 9.86
N LEU A 73 -33.92 10.33 9.45
CA LEU A 73 -33.95 11.79 9.28
C LEU A 73 -35.10 12.24 8.37
N ARG A 74 -35.35 11.51 7.28
CA ARG A 74 -36.44 11.80 6.33
C ARG A 74 -37.84 11.72 6.95
N LYS A 75 -37.99 11.00 8.07
CA LYS A 75 -39.27 10.84 8.78
C LYS A 75 -39.42 11.75 10.00
N MET A 76 -38.41 12.58 10.29
CA MET A 76 -38.48 13.54 11.38
C MET A 76 -39.24 14.79 10.91
N ASP A 77 -40.02 15.40 11.79
CA ASP A 77 -40.73 16.66 11.52
C ASP A 77 -40.13 17.84 12.30
N GLU A 78 -39.69 17.59 13.54
CA GLU A 78 -39.11 18.59 14.43
C GLU A 78 -37.74 19.09 13.91
N LEU A 79 -37.58 20.40 13.80
CA LEU A 79 -36.36 21.04 13.30
C LEU A 79 -35.12 20.69 14.14
N ARG A 80 -35.21 20.76 15.47
CA ARG A 80 -34.09 20.44 16.36
C ARG A 80 -33.65 18.98 16.23
N ALA A 81 -34.61 18.06 16.12
CA ALA A 81 -34.32 16.64 15.90
C ALA A 81 -33.63 16.41 14.54
N LYS A 82 -34.04 17.14 13.49
CA LYS A 82 -33.37 17.10 12.18
C LYS A 82 -31.93 17.58 12.26
N GLU A 83 -31.67 18.70 12.92
CA GLU A 83 -30.31 19.26 13.10
C GLU A 83 -29.39 18.29 13.86
N ALA A 84 -29.91 17.68 14.94
CA ALA A 84 -29.20 16.64 15.67
C ALA A 84 -28.91 15.40 14.79
N GLY A 85 -29.89 14.98 13.99
CA GLY A 85 -29.73 13.87 13.03
C GLY A 85 -28.68 14.14 11.96
N ILE A 86 -28.67 15.35 11.38
CA ILE A 86 -27.64 15.78 10.42
C ILE A 86 -26.26 15.77 11.07
N THR A 87 -26.14 16.31 12.28
CA THR A 87 -24.88 16.33 13.03
C THR A 87 -24.36 14.92 13.30
N MET A 88 -25.26 14.00 13.68
CA MET A 88 -24.92 12.59 13.87
C MET A 88 -24.46 11.94 12.57
N ILE A 89 -25.17 12.12 11.45
CA ILE A 89 -24.78 11.57 10.14
C ILE A 89 -23.37 12.04 9.77
N SER A 90 -23.10 13.35 9.88
CA SER A 90 -21.78 13.92 9.62
C SER A 90 -20.69 13.35 10.54
N SER A 91 -21.02 13.07 11.81
CA SER A 91 -20.10 12.40 12.74
C SER A 91 -19.77 10.97 12.32
N VAL A 92 -20.77 10.20 11.90
CA VAL A 92 -20.61 8.82 11.41
C VAL A 92 -19.81 8.78 10.11
N GLU A 93 -20.15 9.63 9.14
CA GLU A 93 -19.45 9.69 7.84
C GLU A 93 -17.98 10.08 8.01
N ARG A 94 -17.68 11.05 8.89
CA ARG A 94 -16.29 11.41 9.22
C ARG A 94 -15.54 10.22 9.84
N PHE A 95 -16.18 9.46 10.72
CA PHE A 95 -15.56 8.28 11.31
C PHE A 95 -15.29 7.19 10.27
N ILE A 96 -16.23 6.91 9.38
CA ILE A 96 -16.03 5.97 8.26
C ILE A 96 -14.88 6.42 7.37
N HIS A 97 -14.81 7.71 7.05
CA HIS A 97 -13.73 8.27 6.25
C HIS A 97 -12.37 8.07 6.93
N HIS A 98 -12.29 8.27 8.25
CA HIS A 98 -11.09 8.01 9.03
C HIS A 98 -10.69 6.52 9.01
N VAL A 99 -11.63 5.60 9.23
CA VAL A 99 -11.37 4.14 9.13
C VAL A 99 -10.82 3.79 7.74
N ASN A 100 -11.45 4.28 6.67
CA ASN A 100 -11.00 4.02 5.30
C ASN A 100 -9.60 4.61 5.03
N ALA A 101 -9.26 5.76 5.61
CA ALA A 101 -7.93 6.35 5.50
C ALA A 101 -6.88 5.47 6.21
N CYS A 102 -7.18 4.98 7.41
CA CYS A 102 -6.29 4.05 8.13
C CYS A 102 -6.10 2.73 7.38
N MET A 103 -7.15 2.19 6.75
CA MET A 103 -7.05 0.99 5.91
C MET A 103 -6.12 1.22 4.71
N ARG A 104 -6.29 2.32 3.98
CA ARG A 104 -5.41 2.65 2.85
C ARG A 104 -3.95 2.83 3.28
N GLN A 105 -3.72 3.58 4.36
CA GLN A 105 -2.36 3.78 4.89
C GLN A 105 -1.70 2.46 5.31
N GLN A 106 -2.46 1.53 5.88
CA GLN A 106 -1.96 0.21 6.22
C GLN A 106 -1.57 -0.60 4.97
N GLN A 107 -2.40 -0.57 3.93
CA GLN A 107 -2.14 -1.25 2.67
C GLN A 107 -0.89 -0.68 1.98
N GLU A 108 -0.77 0.64 1.91
CA GLU A 108 0.39 1.34 1.36
C GLU A 108 1.68 0.97 2.12
N ARG A 109 1.63 0.92 3.46
CA ARG A 109 2.77 0.49 4.29
C ARG A 109 3.14 -0.96 4.05
N GLN A 110 2.17 -1.86 3.90
CA GLN A 110 2.42 -3.27 3.61
C GLN A 110 3.04 -3.46 2.22
N GLN A 111 2.54 -2.74 1.22
CA GLN A 111 3.11 -2.76 -0.13
C GLN A 111 4.55 -2.25 -0.13
N LEU A 112 4.81 -1.15 0.58
CA LEU A 112 6.16 -0.62 0.73
C LEU A 112 7.08 -1.61 1.45
N ALA A 113 6.62 -2.22 2.54
CA ALA A 113 7.40 -3.22 3.27
C ALA A 113 7.73 -4.44 2.41
N ALA A 114 6.79 -4.89 1.56
CA ALA A 114 7.03 -5.96 0.60
C ALA A 114 8.13 -5.58 -0.40
N VAL A 115 8.09 -4.38 -0.97
CA VAL A 115 9.15 -3.87 -1.86
C VAL A 115 10.49 -3.83 -1.14
N VAL A 116 10.56 -3.23 0.05
CA VAL A 116 11.79 -3.12 0.85
C VAL A 116 12.36 -4.50 1.19
N SER A 117 11.52 -5.50 1.47
CA SER A 117 11.97 -6.86 1.77
C SER A 117 12.70 -7.54 0.60
N CYS A 118 12.29 -7.19 -0.63
CA CYS A 118 12.91 -7.69 -1.86
C CYS A 118 14.16 -6.90 -2.26
N MET A 119 14.44 -5.76 -1.62
CA MET A 119 15.61 -4.94 -1.93
C MET A 119 16.83 -5.39 -1.14
N ASP A 120 17.98 -5.44 -1.81
CA ASP A 120 19.28 -5.73 -1.19
C ASP A 120 19.94 -4.46 -0.62
N THR A 121 21.02 -4.62 0.14
CA THR A 121 21.73 -3.49 0.78
C THR A 121 22.10 -2.42 -0.24
N TYR A 122 21.79 -1.16 0.10
CA TYR A 122 22.07 0.00 -0.75
C TYR A 122 23.58 0.25 -0.81
N GLU A 123 24.23 -0.20 -1.88
CA GLU A 123 25.66 -0.03 -2.13
C GLU A 123 25.86 0.48 -3.57
N VAL A 124 25.53 1.76 -3.79
CA VAL A 124 25.65 2.41 -5.11
C VAL A 124 27.03 3.06 -5.30
N VAL A 125 27.75 3.34 -4.22
CA VAL A 125 29.09 3.95 -4.26
C VAL A 125 30.12 2.90 -3.89
N GLU A 126 31.10 2.67 -4.77
CA GLU A 126 32.27 1.83 -4.50
C GLU A 126 33.38 2.71 -3.91
N GLY A 127 33.93 2.31 -2.78
CA GLY A 127 35.08 2.92 -2.14
C GLY A 127 36.38 2.55 -2.87
N SER A 128 37.41 3.38 -2.70
CA SER A 128 38.74 3.11 -3.27
C SER A 128 39.49 1.98 -2.57
N ASN A 129 39.08 1.62 -1.35
CA ASN A 129 39.62 0.51 -0.57
C ASN A 129 38.58 0.01 0.48
N ASN A 130 38.89 -1.12 1.14
CA ASN A 130 38.00 -1.74 2.14
C ASN A 130 37.68 -0.84 3.35
N GLU A 131 38.60 0.05 3.76
CA GLU A 131 38.35 0.95 4.89
C GLU A 131 37.33 2.03 4.52
N VAL A 132 37.46 2.59 3.31
CA VAL A 132 36.52 3.55 2.74
C VAL A 132 35.17 2.90 2.46
N ASP A 133 35.13 1.67 1.94
CA ASP A 133 33.87 0.91 1.79
C ASP A 133 33.16 0.71 3.12
N LYS A 134 33.90 0.36 4.17
CA LYS A 134 33.34 0.18 5.51
C LYS A 134 32.77 1.49 6.05
N LEU A 135 33.46 2.61 5.83
CA LEU A 135 33.00 3.94 6.21
C LEU A 135 31.75 4.35 5.41
N LEU A 136 31.75 4.14 4.09
CA LEU A 136 30.64 4.47 3.19
C LEU A 136 29.35 3.73 3.57
N LYS A 137 29.45 2.47 4.01
CA LYS A 137 28.28 1.70 4.47
C LYS A 137 27.51 2.36 5.61
N GLU A 138 28.16 3.16 6.45
CA GLU A 138 27.48 3.89 7.53
C GLU A 138 26.62 5.05 7.01
N PHE A 139 26.92 5.58 5.82
CA PHE A 139 26.20 6.70 5.21
C PHE A 139 25.27 6.27 4.06
N LEU A 140 25.41 5.05 3.56
CA LEU A 140 24.59 4.49 2.48
C LEU A 140 23.38 3.75 3.06
N HIS A 141 22.53 4.47 3.80
CA HIS A 141 21.25 3.95 4.28
C HIS A 141 20.09 4.55 3.48
N LEU A 142 19.31 3.69 2.84
CA LEU A 142 18.05 4.06 2.18
C LEU A 142 16.90 3.49 3.01
N ASP A 143 16.26 4.35 3.78
CA ASP A 143 15.05 3.99 4.52
C ASP A 143 13.83 4.57 3.80
N LEU A 144 13.13 3.73 3.05
CA LEU A 144 11.89 4.13 2.38
C LEU A 144 10.72 4.25 3.38
N THR A 145 10.85 3.69 4.57
CA THR A 145 9.80 3.71 5.61
C THR A 145 9.85 4.96 6.48
N ALA A 146 10.92 5.75 6.36
CA ALA A 146 11.03 7.05 7.01
C ALA A 146 10.00 8.06 6.47
N PRO A 147 9.57 9.05 7.27
CA PRO A 147 8.75 10.15 6.80
C PRO A 147 9.43 10.89 5.64
N ILE A 148 8.64 11.35 4.68
CA ILE A 148 9.17 12.11 3.53
C ILE A 148 9.80 13.42 4.05
N PRO A 149 11.04 13.75 3.66
CA PRO A 149 11.69 14.98 4.12
C PRO A 149 10.87 16.23 3.78
N GLY A 150 10.48 16.99 4.82
CA GLY A 150 9.67 18.21 4.68
C GLY A 150 8.15 17.97 4.63
N ALA A 151 7.69 16.72 4.70
CA ALA A 151 6.29 16.33 4.80
C ALA A 151 5.84 16.14 6.27
N SER A 152 4.57 15.83 6.50
CA SER A 152 4.10 15.49 7.85
C SER A 152 4.67 14.14 8.32
N PRO A 153 4.83 13.90 9.63
CA PRO A 153 5.34 12.62 10.13
C PRO A 153 4.48 11.40 9.74
N GLU A 154 3.22 11.64 9.39
CA GLU A 154 2.28 10.60 8.94
C GLU A 154 2.42 10.27 7.44
N GLU A 155 3.09 11.13 6.67
CA GLU A 155 3.31 10.99 5.22
C GLU A 155 4.59 10.19 4.96
N THR A 156 4.42 8.91 4.64
CA THR A 156 5.49 8.01 4.22
C THR A 156 5.52 7.87 2.71
N CYS A 157 6.67 7.44 2.18
CA CYS A 157 6.84 7.07 0.78
C CYS A 157 5.74 6.07 0.34
N GLN A 158 5.09 6.30 -0.81
CA GLN A 158 4.09 5.37 -1.36
C GLN A 158 4.51 4.91 -2.75
N LEU A 159 4.39 3.62 -3.04
CA LEU A 159 4.66 3.07 -4.37
C LEU A 159 3.52 3.43 -5.33
N LEU A 160 3.85 4.13 -6.42
CA LEU A 160 2.88 4.51 -7.47
C LEU A 160 2.89 3.53 -8.64
N LEU A 161 4.08 3.11 -9.06
CA LEU A 161 4.25 2.23 -10.20
C LEU A 161 5.56 1.45 -10.08
N GLU A 162 5.57 0.22 -10.57
CA GLU A 162 6.79 -0.57 -10.72
C GLU A 162 6.80 -1.32 -12.05
N GLY A 163 7.98 -1.64 -12.57
CA GLY A 163 8.07 -2.43 -13.79
C GLY A 163 9.45 -2.60 -14.40
N SER A 164 9.56 -3.59 -15.27
CA SER A 164 10.75 -3.89 -16.05
C SER A 164 10.94 -2.88 -17.18
N LEU A 165 12.12 -2.26 -17.24
CA LEU A 165 12.50 -1.31 -18.27
C LEU A 165 13.87 -1.67 -18.86
N ARG A 166 14.19 -1.08 -20.02
CA ARG A 166 15.52 -1.18 -20.63
C ARG A 166 16.19 0.18 -20.61
N MET A 167 17.23 0.31 -19.80
CA MET A 167 17.99 1.54 -19.64
C MET A 167 19.19 1.54 -20.59
N LYS A 168 19.42 2.66 -21.29
CA LYS A 168 20.62 2.86 -22.11
C LYS A 168 21.77 3.34 -21.20
N GLU A 169 22.91 2.68 -21.26
CA GLU A 169 24.11 3.01 -20.50
C GLU A 169 25.27 3.25 -21.49
N GLY A 170 25.77 4.48 -21.58
CA GLY A 170 26.76 4.84 -22.61
C GLY A 170 26.20 4.84 -24.05
N LYS A 171 27.09 4.78 -25.04
CA LYS A 171 26.72 4.99 -26.46
C LYS A 171 25.93 3.83 -27.06
N ASP A 172 26.28 2.59 -26.71
CA ASP A 172 25.74 1.38 -27.34
C ASP A 172 25.27 0.29 -26.36
N SER A 173 25.46 0.47 -25.05
CA SER A 173 25.05 -0.55 -24.08
C SER A 173 23.61 -0.31 -23.58
N LYS A 174 22.88 -1.40 -23.38
CA LYS A 174 21.53 -1.41 -22.81
C LYS A 174 21.50 -2.45 -21.70
N VAL A 175 20.85 -2.11 -20.60
CA VAL A 175 20.74 -2.95 -19.42
C VAL A 175 19.27 -3.08 -19.07
N ASP A 176 18.81 -4.30 -18.84
CA ASP A 176 17.49 -4.54 -18.30
C ASP A 176 17.50 -4.21 -16.80
N VAL A 177 16.55 -3.39 -16.37
CA VAL A 177 16.41 -2.87 -15.02
C VAL A 177 14.97 -3.04 -14.56
N TYR A 178 14.76 -3.00 -13.25
CA TYR A 178 13.44 -2.94 -12.64
C TYR A 178 13.32 -1.63 -11.86
N CYS A 179 12.32 -0.82 -12.19
CA CYS A 179 12.17 0.51 -11.60
C CYS A 179 10.98 0.53 -10.64
N PHE A 180 11.14 1.28 -9.55
CA PHE A 180 10.08 1.60 -8.60
C PHE A 180 9.90 3.12 -8.59
N LEU A 181 8.71 3.58 -8.96
CA LEU A 181 8.29 4.97 -8.86
C LEU A 181 7.46 5.12 -7.61
N PHE A 182 7.96 5.91 -6.67
CA PHE A 182 7.27 6.34 -5.48
C PHE A 182 6.75 7.77 -5.63
N THR A 183 6.02 8.25 -4.62
CA THR A 183 5.52 9.63 -4.52
C THR A 183 6.60 10.70 -4.60
N ASP A 184 7.78 10.41 -4.07
CA ASP A 184 8.88 11.36 -3.89
C ASP A 184 10.20 10.88 -4.53
N LEU A 185 10.30 9.60 -4.90
CA LEU A 185 11.53 8.97 -5.36
C LEU A 185 11.32 8.06 -6.58
N LEU A 186 12.29 8.01 -7.47
CA LEU A 186 12.44 6.97 -8.50
C LEU A 186 13.69 6.14 -8.18
N LEU A 187 13.50 4.83 -8.04
CA LEU A 187 14.58 3.86 -7.84
C LEU A 187 14.80 3.04 -9.10
N VAL A 188 16.06 2.86 -9.48
CA VAL A 188 16.48 1.97 -10.57
C VAL A 188 17.25 0.81 -9.97
N THR A 189 16.74 -0.41 -10.18
CA THR A 189 17.30 -1.62 -9.59
C THR A 189 17.65 -2.67 -10.65
N LYS A 190 18.47 -3.64 -10.26
CA LYS A 190 18.84 -4.79 -11.08
C LYS A 190 18.72 -6.08 -10.28
N ALA A 191 18.24 -7.15 -10.92
CA ALA A 191 18.10 -8.44 -10.28
C ALA A 191 19.45 -8.98 -9.78
N VAL A 192 19.46 -9.49 -8.55
CA VAL A 192 20.59 -10.20 -7.95
C VAL A 192 20.42 -11.68 -8.24
N LYS A 193 21.36 -12.26 -8.99
CA LYS A 193 21.29 -13.62 -9.59
C LYS A 193 21.03 -14.78 -8.61
N LYS A 194 21.07 -14.57 -7.30
CA LYS A 194 21.03 -15.63 -6.28
C LYS A 194 19.87 -15.57 -5.27
N ALA A 195 19.02 -14.54 -5.28
CA ALA A 195 18.15 -14.31 -4.11
C ALA A 195 16.70 -13.83 -4.41
N GLU A 196 16.25 -13.77 -5.66
CA GLU A 196 14.99 -13.05 -6.03
C GLU A 196 14.93 -11.59 -5.50
N ARG A 197 16.09 -11.02 -5.16
CA ARG A 197 16.24 -9.66 -4.66
C ARG A 197 16.72 -8.73 -5.75
N THR A 198 16.47 -7.44 -5.59
CA THR A 198 16.97 -6.39 -6.49
C THR A 198 17.95 -5.49 -5.75
N LYS A 199 19.06 -5.16 -6.41
CA LYS A 199 20.03 -4.18 -5.90
C LYS A 199 19.78 -2.84 -6.56
N VAL A 200 19.73 -1.76 -5.78
CA VAL A 200 19.68 -0.40 -6.31
C VAL A 200 21.00 -0.12 -7.03
N ILE A 201 20.94 0.32 -8.29
CA ILE A 201 22.12 0.54 -9.15
C ILE A 201 22.35 2.00 -9.49
N ARG A 202 21.45 2.90 -9.09
CA ARG A 202 21.57 4.36 -9.27
C ARG A 202 21.15 5.07 -7.99
N PRO A 203 21.72 6.25 -7.70
CA PRO A 203 21.25 7.05 -6.57
C PRO A 203 19.75 7.32 -6.69
N PRO A 204 18.97 7.23 -5.60
CA PRO A 204 17.55 7.58 -5.60
C PRO A 204 17.32 8.95 -6.22
N GLN A 205 16.45 9.02 -7.22
CA GLN A 205 16.18 10.27 -7.92
C GLN A 205 14.91 10.90 -7.34
N LEU A 206 15.02 12.10 -6.78
CA LEU A 206 13.85 12.82 -6.28
C LEU A 206 12.94 13.21 -7.45
N VAL A 207 11.65 12.88 -7.33
CA VAL A 207 10.67 13.05 -8.40
C VAL A 207 10.53 14.52 -8.82
N ASP A 208 10.64 15.45 -7.87
CA ASP A 208 10.60 16.91 -8.10
C ASP A 208 11.74 17.43 -8.98
N LYS A 209 12.84 16.67 -9.11
CA LYS A 209 14.02 17.01 -9.91
C LYS A 209 14.09 16.25 -11.23
N ILE A 210 13.15 15.36 -11.52
CA ILE A 210 13.12 14.57 -12.76
C ILE A 210 12.50 15.40 -13.89
N VAL A 211 13.17 15.44 -15.04
CA VAL A 211 12.65 16.06 -16.27
C VAL A 211 12.46 14.98 -17.34
N CYS A 212 11.22 14.74 -17.73
CA CYS A 212 10.87 13.79 -18.79
C CYS A 212 10.94 14.46 -20.16
N ARG A 213 11.65 13.85 -21.10
CA ARG A 213 11.71 14.28 -22.51
C ARG A 213 11.54 13.06 -23.41
N SER A 214 10.79 13.21 -24.50
CA SER A 214 10.76 12.18 -25.54
C SER A 214 12.14 12.12 -26.20
N CYS A 215 12.71 10.92 -26.26
CA CYS A 215 13.86 10.69 -27.11
C CYS A 215 13.30 10.57 -28.54
N GLY A 216 13.59 11.56 -29.39
CA GLY A 216 13.05 11.62 -30.75
C GLY A 216 13.22 10.30 -31.50
N THR A 217 12.22 9.95 -32.32
CA THR A 217 12.31 8.85 -33.28
C THR A 217 13.60 9.00 -34.08
N LEU A 218 14.41 7.94 -34.13
CA LEU A 218 15.48 7.80 -35.14
C LEU A 218 14.82 7.93 -36.51
N THR A 219 14.82 9.14 -37.08
CA THR A 219 14.44 9.34 -38.47
C THR A 219 15.51 8.67 -39.33
N PRO A 220 15.16 7.77 -40.27
CA PRO A 220 16.13 7.27 -41.21
C PRO A 220 16.60 8.47 -42.04
N SER A 221 17.91 8.69 -42.05
CA SER A 221 18.56 9.67 -42.91
C SER A 221 18.16 9.39 -44.36
N SER A 222 17.26 10.21 -44.90
CA SER A 222 17.02 10.26 -46.34
C SER A 222 18.29 10.81 -46.99
N SER A 223 19.03 9.90 -47.62
CA SER A 223 20.11 10.19 -48.54
C SER A 223 19.64 11.18 -49.60
N SER A 224 20.36 12.29 -49.70
CA SER A 224 20.32 13.23 -50.81
C SER A 224 20.66 12.51 -52.12
N THR A 225 19.81 12.69 -53.12
CA THR A 225 20.17 12.67 -54.54
C THR A 225 19.64 13.94 -55.17
#